data_AF-A0A3M4S8I7-F1
#
_entry.id   AF-A0A3M4S8I7-F1
#
_cell.length_a   1.000
_cell.length_b   1.000
_cell.length_c   1.000
_cell.angle_alpha   90.00
_cell.angle_beta   90.00
_cell.angle_gamma   90.00
#
_symmetry.space_group_name_H-M   'P 1'
#
loop_
_entity.id
_entity.type
_entity.pdbx_description
1 polymer ?
#
loop_
_entity_poly.entity_id
_entity_poly.type
_entity_poly.pdbx_seq_one_letter_code
_entity_poly.pdbx_strand_id
1 'polypeptide(L)' 'EGLVEGSSLNILNRNFYINRDHRHGESSPAGSGYSEAWAHGIMGRFESGFTQGTVGVGLDALAMVRTTRSTAARNTTWPV' A
#
# COMPACT_ATOMS: atom_id res chain seq x y z
N GLU A 1 -16.21 0.68 -30.68
CA GLU A 1 -16.13 0.42 -29.22
C GLU A 1 -16.14 -1.07 -28.97
N GLY A 2 -14.94 -1.67 -29.02
CA GLY A 2 -14.72 -3.07 -28.66
C GLY A 2 -13.99 -3.21 -27.32
N LEU A 3 -13.64 -4.46 -27.00
CA LEU A 3 -12.97 -4.87 -25.76
C LEU A 3 -11.69 -4.06 -25.46
N VAL A 4 -10.88 -3.78 -26.49
CA VAL A 4 -9.59 -3.07 -26.36
C VAL A 4 -9.77 -1.55 -26.37
N GLU A 5 -10.67 -1.03 -27.21
CA GLU A 5 -10.92 0.42 -27.33
C GLU A 5 -11.61 1.01 -26.11
N GLY A 6 -12.43 0.23 -25.40
CA GLY A 6 -13.02 0.62 -24.12
C GLY A 6 -12.14 0.31 -22.90
N SER A 7 -10.90 -0.12 -23.10
CA SER A 7 -10.04 -0.53 -21.99
C SER A 7 -9.38 0.66 -21.30
N SER A 8 -9.34 0.60 -19.96
CA SER A 8 -8.70 1.59 -19.10
C SER A 8 -7.75 0.91 -18.14
N LEU A 9 -6.52 1.42 -18.06
CA LEU A 9 -5.52 0.99 -17.10
C LEU A 9 -5.16 2.17 -16.19
N ASN A 10 -5.46 2.04 -14.91
CA ASN A 10 -5.07 2.99 -13.88
C ASN A 10 -4.00 2.36 -12.97
N ILE A 11 -2.87 3.04 -12.83
CA ILE A 11 -1.80 2.64 -11.90
C ILE A 11 -1.65 3.74 -10.85
N LEU A 12 -1.98 3.40 -9.61
CA LEU A 12 -1.77 4.25 -8.46
C LEU A 12 -0.50 3.84 -7.73
N ASN A 13 0.54 4.67 -7.83
CA ASN A 13 1.73 4.57 -6.99
C ASN A 13 1.56 5.46 -5.77
N ARG A 14 1.68 4.86 -4.57
CA ARG A 14 1.49 5.55 -3.31
C ARG A 14 2.68 5.34 -2.39
N ASN A 15 3.32 6.43 -2.01
CA ASN A 15 4.39 6.46 -1.02
C ASN A 15 3.86 7.05 0.28
N PHE A 16 4.08 6.37 1.41
CA PHE A 16 3.71 6.84 2.73
C PHE A 16 4.90 6.82 3.67
N TYR A 17 5.09 7.92 4.39
CA TYR A 17 6.06 8.04 5.47
C TYR A 17 5.31 8.39 6.75
N ILE A 18 5.52 7.60 7.80
CA ILE A 18 4.92 7.79 9.12
C ILE A 18 6.05 7.86 10.13
N ASN A 19 6.15 9.01 10.81
CA ASN A 19 7.01 9.20 11.96
C ASN A 19 6.11 9.40 13.17
N ARG A 20 6.20 8.49 14.15
CA ARG A 20 5.40 8.54 15.37
C ARG A 20 6.35 8.57 16.56
N ASP A 21 6.33 9.70 17.26
CA ASP A 21 6.98 9.88 18.56
C ASP A 21 5.96 9.61 19.68
N HIS A 22 6.21 8.56 20.45
CA HIS A 22 5.41 8.11 21.57
C HIS A 22 5.99 8.73 22.85
N ARG A 23 5.57 9.96 23.15
CA ARG A 23 6.04 10.73 24.34
C ARG A 23 5.71 10.09 25.70
N HIS A 24 4.97 8.98 25.71
CA HIS A 24 4.69 8.12 26.87
C HIS A 24 5.04 6.66 26.54
N GLY A 25 6.30 6.42 26.15
CA GLY A 25 6.81 5.16 25.59
C GLY A 25 6.62 3.89 26.45
N GLU A 26 6.29 4.04 27.74
CA GLU A 26 6.03 2.93 28.67
C GLU A 26 4.69 2.22 28.44
N SER A 27 3.74 2.86 27.74
CA SER A 27 2.44 2.27 27.41
C SER A 27 2.33 1.78 25.96
N SER A 28 3.41 1.86 25.18
CA SER A 28 3.36 1.41 23.79
C SER A 28 3.65 -0.08 23.67
N PRO A 29 2.84 -0.88 22.96
CA PRO A 29 3.08 -2.32 22.80
C PRO A 29 4.42 -2.67 22.12
N ALA A 30 5.13 -1.68 21.56
CA ALA A 30 6.46 -1.84 20.97
C ALA A 30 7.63 -1.52 21.93
N GLY A 31 7.38 -1.07 23.18
CA GLY A 31 8.41 -0.73 24.17
C GLY A 31 9.36 0.40 23.77
N SER A 32 9.10 1.09 22.65
CA SER A 32 9.93 2.13 22.06
C SER A 32 9.16 3.45 22.03
N GLY A 33 9.79 4.52 22.50
CA GLY A 33 9.29 5.90 22.38
C GLY A 33 9.27 6.42 20.95
N TYR A 34 9.79 5.67 19.98
CA TYR A 34 9.88 6.10 18.58
C TYR A 34 9.54 4.96 17.61
N SER A 35 8.72 5.26 16.61
CA SER A 35 8.40 4.36 15.52
C SER A 35 8.41 5.12 14.20
N GLU A 36 9.27 4.68 13.29
CA GLU A 36 9.32 5.18 11.92
C GLU A 36 8.93 4.08 10.96
N ALA A 37 8.03 4.37 10.03
CA ALA A 37 7.63 3.46 8.97
C ALA A 37 7.59 4.16 7.61
N TRP A 38 8.17 3.52 6.61
CA TRP A 38 8.08 3.89 5.21
C TRP A 38 7.39 2.77 4.44
N ALA A 39 6.30 3.06 3.77
CA ALA A 39 5.55 2.11 2.96
C ALA A 39 5.41 2.59 1.53
N HIS A 40 5.61 1.67 0.59
CA HIS A 40 5.37 1.87 -0.84
C HIS A 40 4.26 0.91 -1.28
N GLY A 41 3.17 1.46 -1.82
CA GLY A 41 2.06 0.68 -2.35
C GLY A 41 1.87 0.97 -3.84
N ILE A 42 1.79 -0.08 -4.66
CA ILE A 42 1.42 0.03 -6.07
C ILE A 42 0.10 -0.71 -6.25
N MET A 43 -0.87 -0.03 -6.87
CA MET A 43 -2.17 -0.59 -7.19
C MET A 43 -2.45 -0.42 -8.68
N GLY A 44 -2.67 -1.52 -9.37
CA GLY A 44 -3.12 -1.55 -10.76
C GLY A 44 -4.60 -1.90 -10.82
N ARG A 45 -5.38 -1.10 -11.53
CA ARG A 45 -6.76 -1.40 -11.91
C ARG A 45 -6.84 -1.43 -13.42
N PHE A 46 -7.20 -2.56 -13.97
CA PHE A 46 -7.46 -2.75 -15.39
C PHE A 46 -8.93 -3.07 -15.58
N GLU A 47 -9.59 -2.31 -16.43
CA GLU A 47 -10.97 -2.53 -16.81
C GLU A 47 -10.99 -2.64 -18.32
N SER A 48 -11.36 -3.80 -18.87
CA SER A 48 -11.55 -3.93 -20.31
C SER A 48 -12.90 -3.32 -20.72
N GLY A 49 -13.01 -2.94 -22.00
CA GLY A 49 -14.32 -2.65 -22.59
C GLY A 49 -15.21 -3.90 -22.68
N PHE A 50 -16.35 -3.78 -23.35
CA PHE A 50 -17.22 -4.93 -23.64
C PHE A 50 -17.06 -5.38 -25.10
N THR A 51 -17.17 -6.68 -25.37
CA THR A 51 -17.22 -7.21 -26.73
C THR A 51 -18.48 -6.75 -27.47
N GLN A 52 -18.38 -6.48 -28.77
CA GLN A 52 -19.54 -6.12 -29.59
C GLN A 52 -20.40 -7.36 -29.89
N GLY A 53 -21.68 -7.29 -29.54
CA GLY A 53 -22.66 -8.35 -29.77
C GLY A 53 -23.91 -8.18 -28.90
N THR A 54 -24.91 -9.05 -29.06
CA THR A 54 -26.15 -9.04 -28.25
C THR A 54 -25.88 -9.24 -26.75
N VAL A 55 -24.73 -9.84 -26.41
CA VAL A 55 -24.20 -9.94 -25.05
C VAL A 55 -22.74 -9.46 -25.07
N GLY A 56 -22.43 -8.47 -24.25
CA GLY A 56 -21.08 -7.97 -24.06
C GLY A 56 -20.38 -8.69 -22.92
N VAL A 57 -19.19 -9.23 -23.18
CA VAL A 57 -18.31 -9.80 -22.15
C VAL A 57 -17.17 -8.81 -21.91
N GLY A 58 -16.83 -8.58 -20.65
CA GLY A 58 -15.71 -7.76 -20.21
C GLY A 58 -14.93 -8.46 -19.10
N LEU A 59 -13.73 -7.98 -18.83
CA LEU A 59 -12.80 -8.44 -17.82
C LEU A 59 -12.33 -7.24 -16.99
N ASP A 60 -12.48 -7.33 -15.69
CA ASP A 60 -11.85 -6.46 -14.72
C ASP A 60 -10.73 -7.21 -13.99
N ALA A 61 -9.61 -6.52 -13.76
CA ALA A 61 -8.50 -7.05 -12.99
C ALA A 61 -8.00 -5.99 -12.02
N LEU A 62 -7.76 -6.42 -10.78
CA LEU A 62 -7.24 -5.58 -9.73
C LEU A 62 -6.02 -6.25 -9.10
N ALA A 63 -4.90 -5.52 -9.07
CA ALA A 63 -3.65 -5.96 -8.48
C ALA A 63 -3.18 -4.93 -7.45
N MET A 64 -2.77 -5.40 -6.27
CA MET A 64 -2.25 -4.56 -5.22
C MET A 64 -0.99 -5.19 -4.63
N VAL A 65 0.09 -4.42 -4.56
CA VAL A 65 1.32 -4.81 -3.86
C VAL A 65 1.74 -3.70 -2.93
N ARG A 66 2.22 -4.06 -1.74
CA ARG A 66 2.75 -3.13 -0.75
C ARG A 66 4.04 -3.67 -0.17
N THR A 67 5.05 -2.82 -0.11
CA THR A 67 6.25 -3.04 0.67
C THR A 67 6.28 -2.04 1.82
N THR A 68 6.79 -2.47 2.97
CA THR A 68 6.90 -1.65 4.17
C THR A 68 8.28 -1.85 4.78
N ARG A 69 8.83 -0.78 5.33
CA ARG A 69 10.07 -0.76 6.11
C ARG A 69 9.77 -0.03 7.39
N SER A 70 10.08 -0.62 8.54
CA SER A 70 9.94 0.02 9.84
C SER A 70 11.26 0.01 10.61
N THR A 71 11.56 1.10 11.30
CA THR A 71 12.69 1.23 12.23
C THR A 71 12.13 1.43 13.63
N ALA A 72 12.50 0.56 14.57
CA ALA A 72 12.20 0.70 16.00
C ALA A 72 13.50 0.97 16.75
N ALA A 73 13.53 2.00 17.61
CA ALA A 73 14.67 2.26 18.47
C ALA A 73 14.69 1.22 19.62
N ARG A 74 15.73 0.38 19.68
CA ARG A 74 15.96 -0.49 20.85
C ARG A 74 16.46 0.36 22.01
N ASN A 75 15.75 0.34 23.13
CA ASN A 75 16.22 0.91 24.38
C ASN A 75 17.53 0.21 24.79
N THR A 76 18.64 0.94 24.81
CA THR A 76 19.95 0.49 25.28
C THR A 76 19.90 0.31 26.81
N THR A 77 19.88 -0.93 27.29
CA THR A 77 20.23 -1.25 28.68
C THR A 77 21.75 -1.22 28.84
N TRP A 78 22.25 -0.27 29.62
CA TRP A 78 23.63 -0.31 30.12
C TRP A 78 23.74 -1.34 31.26
N PRO A 79 24.86 -2.10 31.35
CA PRO A 79 25.15 -2.89 32.54
C PRO A 79 25.73 -1.96 33.62
N VAL A 80 25.11 -1.94 34.80
CA VAL A 80 25.75 -1.58 36.08
C VAL A 80 25.42 -2.66 37.09
#